data_AF-A0A4Q3T0A2-F1
#
_entry.id   AF-A0A4Q3T0A2-F1
#
_cell.length_a   1.000
_cell.length_b   1.000
_cell.length_c   1.000
_cell.angle_alpha   90.00
_cell.angle_beta   90.00
_cell.angle_gamma   90.00
#
_symmetry.space_group_name_H-M   'P 1'
#
loop_
_entity.id
_entity.type
_entity.pdbx_description
1 polymer ?
#
loop_
_entity_poly.entity_id
_entity_poly.type
_entity_poly.pdbx_seq_one_letter_code
_entity_poly.pdbx_strand_id
1 'polypeptide(L)'
;MSRRQLANAIDAARNIAIFTGAGISTESGVPDFRSPGGVWSRMKPIYFQEFVSDEDRRREAWSRVFSGAARWTGAAPNDGHTAVARLVAEGRASAVITQNVDNLHQQSGIPDNHIVELHGNAHYARCLACGLR
;
A
#
# COMPACT_ATOMS: atom_id res chain seq x y z
N MET A 1 -9.40 21.12 -8.21
CA MET A 1 -8.20 21.35 -9.06
C MET A 1 -8.42 20.68 -10.40
N SER A 2 -8.19 21.38 -11.51
CA SER A 2 -8.26 20.80 -12.86
C SER A 2 -6.98 20.04 -13.21
N ARG A 3 -7.04 19.16 -14.23
CA ARG A 3 -5.85 18.45 -14.76
C ARG A 3 -4.71 19.40 -15.13
N ARG A 4 -5.04 20.54 -15.76
CA ARG A 4 -4.05 21.57 -16.13
C ARG A 4 -3.40 22.23 -14.92
N GLN A 5 -4.17 22.51 -13.86
CA GLN A 5 -3.62 23.06 -12.63
C GLN A 5 -2.67 22.07 -11.94
N LEU A 6 -3.00 20.76 -11.94
CA LEU A 6 -2.11 19.72 -11.42
C LEU A 6 -0.81 19.63 -12.22
N ALA A 7 -0.90 19.59 -13.55
CA ALA A 7 0.27 19.53 -14.42
C ALA A 7 1.22 20.72 -14.16
N ASN A 8 0.68 21.94 -14.12
CA ASN A 8 1.47 23.13 -13.82
C ASN A 8 2.12 23.08 -12.42
N ALA A 9 1.41 22.54 -11.42
CA ALA A 9 1.96 22.40 -10.08
C ALA A 9 3.11 21.36 -10.03
N ILE A 10 2.98 20.26 -10.76
CA ILE A 10 4.03 19.26 -10.92
C ILE A 10 5.24 19.91 -11.62
N ASP A 11 5.04 20.63 -12.73
CA ASP A 11 6.10 21.27 -13.52
C ASP A 11 6.85 22.37 -12.78
N ALA A 12 6.16 23.14 -11.93
CA ALA A 12 6.80 24.16 -11.10
C ALA A 12 7.52 23.59 -9.86
N ALA A 13 7.25 22.34 -9.46
CA ALA A 13 7.82 21.77 -8.25
C ALA A 13 9.29 21.38 -8.44
N ARG A 14 10.14 21.80 -7.49
CA ARG A 14 11.57 21.42 -7.46
C ARG A 14 11.82 20.09 -6.77
N ASN A 15 10.93 19.69 -5.87
CA ASN A 15 10.99 18.41 -5.18
C ASN A 15 9.58 18.00 -4.75
N ILE A 16 9.15 16.82 -5.19
CA ILE A 16 7.81 16.28 -4.92
C ILE A 16 7.91 15.19 -3.85
N ALA A 17 7.03 15.26 -2.86
CA ALA A 17 6.72 14.15 -1.96
C ALA A 17 5.36 13.57 -2.35
N ILE A 18 5.31 12.27 -2.59
CA ILE A 18 4.10 11.58 -3.03
C ILE A 18 3.52 10.82 -1.84
N PHE A 19 2.25 11.07 -1.52
CA PHE A 19 1.53 10.35 -0.46
C PHE A 19 0.38 9.55 -1.06
N THR A 20 0.34 8.25 -0.79
CA THR A 20 -0.65 7.33 -1.38
C THR A 20 -1.40 6.54 -0.33
N GLY A 21 -2.57 6.05 -0.73
CA GLY A 21 -3.39 5.12 0.06
C GLY A 21 -4.16 4.19 -0.89
N ALA A 22 -5.08 3.39 -0.35
CA ALA A 22 -5.69 2.27 -1.08
C ALA A 22 -6.35 2.65 -2.40
N GLY A 23 -6.79 3.91 -2.55
CA GLY A 23 -7.38 4.44 -3.78
C GLY A 23 -6.51 4.22 -5.02
N ILE A 24 -5.17 4.35 -4.91
CA ILE A 24 -4.27 4.14 -6.05
C ILE A 24 -4.27 2.68 -6.52
N SER A 25 -4.59 1.72 -5.66
CA SER A 25 -4.57 0.28 -5.96
C SER A 25 -5.92 -0.27 -6.40
N THR A 26 -6.98 0.54 -6.42
CA THR A 26 -8.32 0.09 -6.80
C THR A 26 -8.41 -0.37 -8.25
N GLU A 27 -7.75 0.36 -9.16
CA GLU A 27 -7.62 -0.01 -10.59
C GLU A 27 -6.75 -1.27 -10.79
N SER A 28 -5.97 -1.67 -9.78
CA SER A 28 -5.23 -2.95 -9.75
C SER A 28 -6.06 -4.10 -9.20
N GLY A 29 -7.33 -3.89 -8.86
CA GLY A 29 -8.22 -4.90 -8.29
C GLY A 29 -8.09 -5.11 -6.78
N VAL A 30 -7.27 -4.30 -6.10
CA VAL A 30 -7.16 -4.29 -4.64
C VAL A 30 -8.33 -3.45 -4.08
N PRO A 31 -9.22 -4.03 -3.26
CA PRO A 31 -10.35 -3.28 -2.74
C PRO A 31 -9.85 -2.19 -1.78
N ASP A 32 -10.46 -1.01 -1.85
CA ASP A 32 -10.27 -0.03 -0.80
C ASP A 32 -11.10 -0.38 0.44
N PHE A 33 -10.86 0.41 1.47
CA PHE A 33 -11.44 0.21 2.78
C PHE A 33 -12.82 0.87 2.95
N ARG A 34 -13.01 2.07 2.38
CA ARG A 34 -14.08 3.00 2.79
C ARG A 34 -15.16 3.23 1.74
N SER A 35 -14.92 2.87 0.48
CA SER A 35 -15.92 3.04 -0.58
C SER A 35 -17.10 2.09 -0.37
N PRO A 36 -18.28 2.37 -0.98
CA PRO A 36 -19.42 1.48 -0.91
C PRO A 36 -19.06 0.04 -1.30
N GLY A 37 -19.30 -0.91 -0.40
CA GLY A 37 -18.93 -2.32 -0.59
C GLY A 37 -17.46 -2.67 -0.33
N GLY A 38 -16.64 -1.72 0.15
CA GLY A 38 -15.24 -1.88 0.54
C GLY A 38 -15.04 -2.80 1.74
N VAL A 39 -13.78 -3.09 2.08
CA VAL A 39 -13.43 -4.16 3.05
C VAL A 39 -14.14 -4.01 4.40
N TRP A 40 -14.26 -2.78 4.93
CA TRP A 40 -14.87 -2.54 6.25
C TRP A 40 -16.38 -2.79 6.29
N SER A 41 -17.04 -2.86 5.14
CA SER A 41 -18.45 -3.25 5.06
C SER A 41 -18.65 -4.77 5.18
N ARG A 42 -17.57 -5.57 5.08
CA ARG A 42 -17.62 -7.04 5.04
C ARG A 42 -16.82 -7.72 6.14
N MET A 43 -15.77 -7.08 6.64
CA MET A 43 -14.80 -7.69 7.54
C MET A 43 -14.33 -6.69 8.59
N LYS A 44 -14.45 -7.05 9.87
CA LYS A 44 -13.89 -6.26 10.97
C LYS A 44 -12.36 -6.46 11.04
N PRO A 45 -11.58 -5.41 11.33
CA PRO A 45 -10.15 -5.56 11.59
C PRO A 45 -9.93 -6.48 12.79
N ILE A 46 -8.84 -7.26 12.74
CA ILE A 46 -8.28 -7.88 13.94
C ILE A 46 -7.21 -6.92 14.43
N TYR A 47 -7.39 -6.37 15.64
CA TYR A 47 -6.41 -5.43 16.17
C TYR A 47 -5.12 -6.16 16.57
N PHE A 48 -3.99 -5.45 16.55
CA PHE A 48 -2.70 -6.03 16.90
C PHE A 48 -2.68 -6.65 18.30
N GLN A 49 -3.35 -6.02 19.27
CA GLN A 49 -3.45 -6.57 20.63
C GLN A 49 -4.21 -7.90 20.65
N GLU A 50 -5.32 -8.01 19.92
CA GLU A 50 -6.07 -9.27 19.79
C GLU A 50 -5.23 -10.35 19.11
N PHE A 51 -4.50 -9.99 18.05
CA PHE A 51 -3.56 -10.88 17.41
C PHE A 51 -2.51 -11.39 18.42
N VAL A 52 -1.92 -10.53 19.24
CA VAL A 52 -0.91 -10.98 20.21
C VAL A 52 -1.52 -11.83 21.33
N SER A 53 -2.70 -11.46 21.85
CA SER A 53 -3.27 -12.08 23.05
C SER A 53 -4.06 -13.38 22.79
N ASP A 54 -4.55 -13.60 21.58
CA ASP A 54 -5.50 -14.69 21.27
C ASP A 54 -5.02 -15.53 20.08
N GLU A 55 -4.84 -16.83 20.30
CA GLU A 55 -4.37 -17.75 19.27
C GLU A 55 -5.37 -17.94 18.12
N ASP A 56 -6.66 -18.01 18.42
CA ASP A 56 -7.69 -18.19 17.40
C ASP A 56 -7.77 -16.95 16.51
N ARG A 57 -7.61 -15.75 17.09
CA ARG A 57 -7.50 -14.51 16.32
C ARG A 57 -6.25 -14.45 15.44
N ARG A 58 -5.11 -14.98 15.89
CA ARG A 58 -3.92 -15.12 15.01
C ARG A 58 -4.17 -16.05 13.85
N ARG A 59 -4.74 -17.23 14.13
CA ARG A 59 -5.07 -18.23 13.11
C ARG A 59 -6.05 -17.65 12.10
N GLU A 60 -7.06 -16.92 12.55
CA GLU A 60 -8.01 -16.21 11.69
C GLU A 60 -7.31 -15.16 10.81
N ALA A 61 -6.46 -14.31 11.38
CA ALA A 61 -5.71 -13.30 10.62
C ALA A 61 -4.85 -13.92 9.52
N TRP A 62 -4.11 -14.98 9.83
CA TRP A 62 -3.31 -15.71 8.83
C TRP A 62 -4.18 -16.40 7.79
N SER A 63 -5.30 -17.00 8.20
CA SER A 63 -6.25 -17.61 7.28
C SER A 63 -6.79 -16.60 6.28
N ARG A 64 -7.12 -15.37 6.71
CA ARG A 64 -7.59 -14.29 5.80
C ARG A 64 -6.55 -13.94 4.74
N VAL A 65 -5.27 -13.94 5.10
CA VAL A 65 -4.14 -13.68 4.17
C VAL A 65 -3.96 -14.85 3.20
N PHE A 66 -3.73 -16.07 3.72
CA PHE A 66 -3.36 -17.23 2.89
C PHE A 66 -4.51 -17.81 2.06
N SER A 67 -5.77 -17.62 2.46
CA SER A 67 -6.92 -17.99 1.64
C SER A 67 -7.19 -17.03 0.47
N GLY A 68 -6.48 -15.89 0.41
CA GLY A 68 -6.75 -14.83 -0.56
C GLY A 68 -8.00 -13.99 -0.25
N ALA A 69 -8.73 -14.29 0.83
CA ALA A 69 -9.92 -13.53 1.24
C ALA A 69 -9.63 -12.03 1.47
N ALA A 70 -8.39 -11.70 1.82
CA ALA A 70 -7.97 -10.34 2.06
C ALA A 70 -7.70 -9.52 0.78
N ARG A 71 -7.51 -10.18 -0.39
CA ARG A 71 -7.46 -9.57 -1.74
C ARG A 71 -6.44 -8.43 -1.95
N TRP A 72 -5.44 -8.29 -1.10
CA TRP A 72 -4.40 -7.25 -1.19
C TRP A 72 -3.01 -7.77 -1.59
N THR A 73 -2.90 -9.06 -1.95
CA THR A 73 -1.68 -9.68 -2.49
C THR A 73 -1.93 -10.19 -3.91
N GLY A 74 -0.90 -10.20 -4.75
CA GLY A 74 -0.96 -10.78 -6.11
C GLY A 74 -1.56 -9.88 -7.19
N ALA A 75 -1.81 -8.60 -6.89
CA ALA A 75 -2.15 -7.59 -7.89
C ALA A 75 -0.89 -7.10 -8.62
N ALA A 76 -1.07 -6.48 -9.79
CA ALA A 76 -0.01 -5.83 -10.55
C ALA A 76 -0.17 -4.29 -10.51
N PRO A 77 0.93 -3.52 -10.65
CA PRO A 77 0.86 -2.07 -10.72
C PRO A 77 -0.02 -1.57 -11.89
N ASN A 78 -0.68 -0.44 -11.70
CA ASN A 78 -1.47 0.25 -12.73
C ASN A 78 -0.81 1.55 -13.21
N ASP A 79 -1.46 2.27 -14.11
CA ASP A 79 -0.96 3.53 -14.69
C ASP A 79 -0.63 4.60 -13.64
N GLY A 80 -1.36 4.64 -12.52
CA GLY A 80 -1.06 5.52 -11.39
C GLY A 80 0.29 5.21 -10.75
N HIS A 81 0.59 3.94 -10.51
CA HIS A 81 1.88 3.49 -9.98
C HIS A 81 3.01 3.75 -10.98
N THR A 82 2.76 3.51 -12.27
CA THR A 82 3.72 3.79 -13.35
C THR A 82 4.03 5.28 -13.47
N ALA A 83 3.03 6.15 -13.33
CA ALA A 83 3.23 7.60 -13.34
C ALA A 83 4.07 8.08 -12.15
N VAL A 84 3.83 7.52 -10.95
CA VAL A 84 4.64 7.78 -9.76
C VAL A 84 6.08 7.31 -9.98
N ALA A 85 6.27 6.09 -10.50
CA ALA A 85 7.60 5.55 -10.78
C ALA A 85 8.39 6.42 -11.75
N ARG A 86 7.72 6.95 -12.78
CA ARG A 86 8.32 7.88 -13.73
C ARG A 86 8.81 9.17 -13.06
N LEU A 87 8.02 9.77 -12.16
CA LEU A 87 8.44 10.98 -11.43
C LEU A 87 9.66 10.73 -10.54
N VAL A 88 9.78 9.53 -9.95
CA VAL A 88 10.97 9.14 -9.18
C VAL A 88 12.16 8.94 -10.11
N ALA A 89 12.00 8.21 -11.21
CA ALA A 89 13.06 7.94 -12.19
C ALA A 89 13.61 9.23 -12.85
N GLU A 90 12.75 10.23 -13.07
CA GLU A 90 13.14 11.57 -13.56
C GLU A 90 13.79 12.45 -12.47
N GLY A 91 13.94 11.96 -11.23
CA GLY A 91 14.53 12.70 -10.11
C GLY A 91 13.64 13.83 -9.57
N ARG A 92 12.36 13.85 -9.93
CA ARG A 92 11.40 14.90 -9.54
C ARG A 92 10.72 14.62 -8.21
N ALA A 93 10.53 13.34 -7.89
CA ALA A 93 10.00 12.89 -6.62
C ALA A 93 11.10 12.23 -5.78
N SER A 94 11.30 12.73 -4.56
CA SER A 94 12.34 12.21 -3.64
C SER A 94 11.83 11.13 -2.70
N ALA A 95 10.51 11.02 -2.51
CA ALA A 95 9.92 10.02 -1.64
C ALA A 95 8.48 9.68 -2.05
N VAL A 96 8.15 8.40 -1.91
CA VAL A 96 6.80 7.85 -1.99
C VAL A 96 6.42 7.30 -0.62
N ILE A 97 5.58 8.04 0.09
CA ILE A 97 5.01 7.65 1.37
C ILE A 97 3.71 6.92 1.09
N THR A 98 3.62 5.65 1.47
CA THR A 98 2.44 4.82 1.21
C THR A 98 1.84 4.30 2.50
N GLN A 99 0.52 4.36 2.57
CA GLN A 99 -0.27 3.65 3.59
C GLN A 99 -0.56 2.21 3.19
N ASN A 100 -0.27 1.83 1.94
CA ASN A 100 -0.57 0.50 1.42
C ASN A 100 0.48 -0.51 1.86
N VAL A 101 0.08 -1.77 1.91
CA VAL A 101 0.90 -2.92 2.30
C VAL A 101 1.09 -3.92 1.14
N ASP A 102 0.75 -3.50 -0.08
CA ASP A 102 0.54 -4.36 -1.26
C ASP A 102 1.78 -4.57 -2.15
N ASN A 103 2.87 -3.83 -1.92
CA ASN A 103 4.11 -3.77 -2.74
C ASN A 103 3.96 -3.20 -4.16
N LEU A 104 2.85 -2.56 -4.52
CA LEU A 104 2.67 -2.14 -5.91
C LEU A 104 3.61 -1.01 -6.35
N HIS A 105 4.11 -0.19 -5.42
CA HIS A 105 5.15 0.81 -5.72
C HIS A 105 6.52 0.17 -5.95
N GLN A 106 6.90 -0.83 -5.16
CA GLN A 106 8.12 -1.60 -5.38
C GLN A 106 8.05 -2.32 -6.75
N GLN A 107 6.93 -2.98 -7.02
CA GLN A 107 6.71 -3.71 -8.27
C GLN A 107 6.63 -2.79 -9.50
N SER A 108 6.32 -1.50 -9.35
CA SER A 108 6.38 -0.55 -10.46
C SER A 108 7.80 -0.09 -10.80
N GLY A 109 8.81 -0.58 -10.07
CA GLY A 109 10.24 -0.30 -10.32
C GLY A 109 10.81 0.84 -9.48
N ILE A 110 10.08 1.33 -8.48
CA ILE A 110 10.59 2.34 -7.56
C ILE A 110 11.59 1.69 -6.60
N PRO A 111 12.82 2.20 -6.47
CA PRO A 111 13.80 1.67 -5.53
C PRO A 111 13.32 1.77 -4.08
N ASP A 112 13.55 0.72 -3.27
CA ASP A 112 13.09 0.64 -1.88
C ASP A 112 13.51 1.85 -1.02
N ASN A 113 14.68 2.43 -1.28
CA ASN A 113 15.18 3.59 -0.54
C ASN A 113 14.41 4.90 -0.81
N HIS A 114 13.49 4.92 -1.78
CA HIS A 114 12.56 6.02 -2.04
C HIS A 114 11.17 5.77 -1.46
N ILE A 115 10.89 4.57 -0.92
CA ILE A 115 9.56 4.18 -0.45
C ILE A 115 9.54 4.19 1.08
N VAL A 116 8.53 4.86 1.64
CA VAL A 116 8.26 4.86 3.08
C VAL A 116 6.92 4.15 3.31
N GLU A 117 7.00 2.93 3.84
CA GLU A 117 5.85 2.09 4.18
C GLU A 117 5.30 2.44 5.56
N LEU A 118 4.28 3.28 5.64
CA LEU A 118 3.76 3.78 6.93
C LEU A 118 3.15 2.67 7.80
N HIS A 119 2.57 1.64 7.17
CA HIS A 119 1.88 0.54 7.86
C HIS A 119 2.62 -0.80 7.74
N GLY A 120 3.88 -0.79 7.31
CA GLY A 120 4.62 -2.00 6.99
C GLY A 120 4.17 -2.63 5.67
N ASN A 121 4.20 -3.95 5.58
CA ASN A 121 4.06 -4.67 4.31
C ASN A 121 3.50 -6.08 4.53
N ALA A 122 2.64 -6.54 3.63
CA ALA A 122 2.01 -7.86 3.72
C ALA A 122 2.81 -9.01 3.10
N HIS A 123 3.98 -8.73 2.50
CA HIS A 123 4.84 -9.72 1.82
C HIS A 123 5.94 -10.31 2.71
N TYR A 124 6.12 -9.79 3.92
CA TYR A 124 7.05 -10.32 4.90
C TYR A 124 6.41 -10.38 6.29
N ALA A 125 6.94 -11.24 7.15
CA ALA A 125 6.48 -11.40 8.51
C ALA A 125 7.62 -11.10 9.48
N ARG A 126 7.30 -10.85 10.75
CA ARG A 126 8.29 -10.76 11.82
C ARG A 126 7.92 -11.70 12.95
N CYS A 127 8.87 -12.50 13.40
CA CYS A 127 8.69 -13.30 14.60
C CYS A 127 8.59 -12.37 15.82
N LEU A 128 7.49 -12.46 16.57
CA LEU A 128 7.27 -11.65 17.77
C LEU A 128 8.19 -12.03 18.94
N ALA A 129 8.80 -13.22 18.91
CA ALA A 129 9.70 -13.68 19.97
C ALA A 129 11.15 -13.23 19.75
N CYS A 130 11.68 -13.35 18.52
CA CYS A 130 13.10 -13.09 18.24
C CYS A 130 13.34 -11.93 17.27
N GLY A 131 12.30 -11.34 16.68
CA GLY A 131 12.43 -10.20 15.76
C GLY A 131 12.94 -10.55 14.36
N LEU A 132 13.24 -11.83 14.09
CA LEU A 132 13.62 -12.32 12.76
C LEU A 132 12.52 -11.99 11.74
N ARG A 133 12.94 -11.54 10.56
CA ARG A 133 12.11 -11.17 9.43
C ARG A 133 12.58 -11.90 8.19
#